data_AF-A0A9D8SYD4-F1
#
_entry.id   AF-A0A9D8SYD4-F1
#
_cell.length_a   1.000
_cell.length_b   1.000
_cell.length_c   1.000
_cell.angle_alpha   90.00
_cell.angle_beta   90.00
_cell.angle_gamma   90.00
#
_symmetry.space_group_name_H-M   'P 1'
#
loop_
_entity.id
_entity.type
_entity.pdbx_description
1 polymer ?
#
loop_
_entity_poly.entity_id
_entity_poly.type
_entity_poly.pdbx_seq_one_letter_code
_entity_poly.pdbx_strand_id
1 'polypeptide(L)' 'KVILCHNHPSGCLRPSRADIQMTERLRKALQAVDIILVDHLILGENGYYSFADEMVF' A
#
# COMPACT_ATOMS: atom_id res chain seq x y z
N LYS A 1 -7.40 -7.90 -10.19
CA LYS A 1 -6.83 -7.79 -8.82
C LYS A 1 -5.37 -7.43 -8.94
N VAL A 2 -4.85 -6.53 -8.12
CA VAL A 2 -3.43 -6.09 -8.13
C VAL A 2 -2.93 -5.88 -6.70
N ILE A 3 -1.62 -5.93 -6.51
CA ILE A 3 -0.93 -5.54 -5.28
C ILE A 3 0.03 -4.41 -5.63
N LEU A 4 0.04 -3.35 -4.83
CA LEU A 4 1.03 -2.28 -4.91
C LEU A 4 2.17 -2.59 -3.95
N CYS A 5 3.41 -2.36 -4.35
CA CYS A 5 4.54 -2.45 -3.44
C CYS A 5 5.58 -1.37 -3.73
N HIS A 6 6.19 -0.83 -2.69
CA HIS A 6 7.40 -0.01 -2.79
C HIS A 6 8.31 -0.26 -1.61
N ASN A 7 9.59 0.03 -1.80
CA ASN A 7 10.59 -0.05 -0.75
C ASN A 7 10.72 1.30 -0.04
N HIS A 8 10.94 1.27 1.27
CA HIS A 8 11.48 2.40 2.02
C HIS A 8 12.98 2.16 2.20
N PRO A 9 13.88 2.86 1.47
CA PRO A 9 15.33 2.67 1.60
C PRO A 9 15.86 2.93 3.01
N SER A 10 15.12 3.67 3.84
CA SER A 10 15.42 3.89 5.26
C SER A 10 15.19 2.66 6.13
N GLY A 11 14.56 1.60 5.60
CA GLY A 11 14.12 0.43 6.36
C GLY A 11 12.88 0.69 7.24
N CYS A 12 12.37 1.93 7.31
CA CYS A 12 11.18 2.25 8.07
C CYS A 12 9.95 1.60 7.45
N LEU A 13 9.18 0.85 8.23
CA LEU A 13 7.93 0.24 7.76
C LEU A 13 6.70 1.13 7.98
N ARG A 14 6.86 2.26 8.67
CA ARG A 14 5.74 3.14 8.97
C ARG A 14 5.30 3.89 7.71
N PRO A 15 4.05 3.76 7.26
CA PRO A 15 3.57 4.48 6.10
C PRO A 15 3.62 5.99 6.35
N SER A 16 4.09 6.73 5.36
CA SER A 16 3.99 8.17 5.35
C SER A 16 2.56 8.62 5.04
N ARG A 17 2.26 9.89 5.30
CA ARG A 17 0.97 10.48 4.89
C ARG A 17 0.78 10.43 3.36
N ALA A 18 1.86 10.46 2.59
CA ALA A 18 1.82 10.34 1.13
C ALA A 18 1.45 8.91 0.70
N ASP A 19 2.01 7.89 1.36
CA ASP A 19 1.69 6.48 1.10
C ASP A 19 0.20 6.22 1.31
N ILE A 20 -0.37 6.71 2.43
CA ILE A 20 -1.80 6.56 2.74
C ILE A 20 -2.67 7.25 1.67
N GLN A 21 -2.35 8.51 1.32
CA GLN A 21 -3.12 9.24 0.31
C GLN A 21 -3.04 8.60 -1.08
N MET A 22 -1.86 8.11 -1.47
CA MET A 22 -1.66 7.40 -2.73
C MET A 22 -2.50 6.11 -2.75
N THR A 23 -2.45 5.32 -1.68
CA THR A 23 -3.23 4.08 -1.54
C THR A 23 -4.71 4.33 -1.79
N GLU A 24 -5.28 5.34 -1.14
CA GLU A 24 -6.70 5.67 -1.25
C GLU A 24 -7.08 6.19 -2.65
N ARG A 25 -6.21 6.99 -3.28
CA ARG A 25 -6.41 7.45 -4.67
C ARG A 25 -6.36 6.28 -5.65
N LEU A 26 -5.39 5.39 -5.49
CA LEU A 26 -5.21 4.24 -6.37
C LEU A 26 -6.38 3.26 -6.22
N ARG A 27 -6.81 2.97 -4.99
CA ARG A 27 -7.98 2.13 -4.70
C ARG A 27 -9.23 2.64 -5.43
N LYS A 28 -9.50 3.95 -5.33
CA LYS A 28 -10.63 4.60 -6.03
C LYS A 28 -10.50 4.52 -7.56
N ALA A 29 -9.31 4.76 -8.10
CA ALA A 29 -9.08 4.70 -9.55
C ALA A 29 -9.24 3.27 -10.10
N LEU A 30 -8.72 2.27 -9.39
CA LEU A 30 -8.83 0.87 -9.78
C LEU A 30 -10.28 0.36 -9.70
N GLN A 31 -11.05 0.82 -8.71
CA GLN A 31 -12.48 0.51 -8.60
C GLN A 31 -13.28 0.99 -9.82
N ALA A 32 -12.90 2.12 -10.44
CA ALA A 32 -13.57 2.64 -11.63
C ALA A 32 -13.42 1.75 -12.88
N VAL A 33 -12.49 0.80 -12.86
CA VAL A 33 -12.22 -0.16 -13.95
C VAL A 33 -12.33 -1.61 -13.48
N ASP A 34 -13.11 -1.86 -12.43
CA ASP A 34 -13.37 -3.19 -11.86
C ASP A 34 -12.10 -3.97 -11.44
N ILE A 35 -11.04 -3.25 -11.08
CA ILE A 35 -9.80 -3.82 -10.52
C ILE A 35 -9.79 -3.58 -9.01
N ILE A 36 -9.59 -4.65 -8.25
CA ILE A 36 -9.42 -4.59 -6.79
C ILE A 36 -7.93 -4.44 -6.47
N LEU A 37 -7.58 -3.41 -5.70
CA LEU A 37 -6.31 -3.33 -4.97
C LEU A 37 -6.42 -4.26 -3.77
N VAL A 38 -5.68 -5.37 -3.79
CA VAL A 38 -5.72 -6.40 -2.76
C VAL A 38 -4.90 -5.99 -1.54
N ASP A 39 -3.74 -5.36 -1.78
CA ASP A 39 -2.86 -4.88 -0.71
C ASP A 39 -1.93 -3.78 -1.24
N HIS A 40 -1.35 -3.04 -0.30
CA HIS A 40 -0.23 -2.17 -0.50
C HIS A 40 0.88 -2.56 0.49
N LEU A 41 2.02 -3.01 -0.03
CA LEU A 41 3.15 -3.48 0.76
C LEU A 41 4.26 -2.44 0.80
N ILE A 42 4.68 -2.03 2.00
CA ILE A 42 5.93 -1.28 2.20
C ILE A 42 7.01 -2.27 2.60
N LEU A 43 8.05 -2.37 1.78
CA LEU A 43 9.16 -3.29 2.01
C LEU A 43 10.32 -2.57 2.70
N GLY A 44 10.77 -3.12 3.83
CA GLY A 44 11.97 -2.68 4.56
C GLY A 44 13.02 -3.78 4.59
N GLU A 45 14.16 -3.49 5.22
CA GLU A 45 15.31 -4.41 5.25
C GLU A 45 14.99 -5.75 5.94
N ASN A 46 14.22 -5.72 7.03
CA ASN A 46 13.93 -6.89 7.88
C ASN A 46 12.44 -7.23 7.96
N GLY A 47 11.62 -6.77 7.01
CA GLY A 47 10.19 -7.04 7.05
C GLY A 47 9.37 -6.21 6.06
N TYR A 48 8.06 -6.23 6.25
CA TYR A 48 7.12 -5.48 5.46
C TYR A 48 5.96 -4.94 6.31
N TYR A 49 5.31 -3.90 5.81
CA TYR A 49 4.02 -3.42 6.29
C TYR A 49 2.94 -3.75 5.25
N SER A 50 1.83 -4.35 5.68
CA SER A 50 0.65 -4.60 4.85
C SER A 50 -0.46 -3.65 5.26
N PHE A 51 -1.00 -2.90 4.29
CA PHE A 51 -2.19 -2.08 4.53
C PHE A 51 -3.43 -2.96 4.78
N ALA A 52 -3.45 -4.19 4.23
CA ALA A 52 -4.55 -5.14 4.42
C ALA A 52 -4.63 -5.66 5.85
N ASP A 53 -3.50 -6.09 6.40
CA ASP A 53 -3.44 -6.68 7.74
C ASP A 53 -3.76 -5.65 8.83
N GLU A 54 -3.43 -4.39 8.59
CA GLU A 54 -3.60 -3.28 9.53
C GLU A 54 -4.98 -2.59 9.43
N MET A 55 -5.91 -3.16 8.65
CA MET A 55 -7.29 -2.67 8.45
C MET A 55 -7.36 -1.21 7.98
N VAL A 56 -6.41 -0.77 7.15
CA VAL A 56 -6.41 0.59 6.58
C VAL A 56 -7.28 0.69 5.31
N PHE A 57 -8.03 -0.38 4.98
CA PHE A 57 -8.93 -0.47 3.82
C PHE A 57 -10.41 -0.37 4.16
#